data_AF-A0A3B9WQU0-F1
#
_entry.id   AF-A0A3B9WQU0-F1
#
_cell.length_a   1.000
_cell.length_b   1.000
_cell.length_c   1.000
_cell.angle_alpha   90.00
_cell.angle_beta   90.00
_cell.angle_gamma   90.00
#
_symmetry.space_group_name_H-M   'P 1'
#
loop_
_entity.id
_entity.type
_entity.pdbx_description
1 polymer ?
#
loop_
_entity_poly.entity_id
_entity_poly.type
_entity_poly.pdbx_seq_one_letter_code
_entity_poly.pdbx_strand_id
1 'polypeptide(L)'
;MEIKRNIYYKIAEWKKETSGTKALLIEGARRIGKSTVVEEFAQNEYRSYILIDFNKAKKRIKDAFEFLDNLDIFFQTLTLEYNTRLYPGESLIIFDEIQKFPKAREAIKYLVADGRYDYIETGSLISIKENVENITIPSEERKMQMYPVNFEEFTVYMGEEILLDYIGECFRKSQPLDRQMHNKAM
;
A
#
# COMPACT_ATOMS: atom_id res chain seq x y z
N MET A 1 -6.31 18.46 -5.17
CA MET A 1 -7.42 17.60 -4.75
C MET A 1 -7.00 16.19 -5.12
N GLU A 2 -6.97 15.25 -4.17
CA GLU A 2 -6.52 13.87 -4.42
C GLU A 2 -7.73 12.94 -4.62
N ILE A 3 -7.57 11.90 -5.46
CA ILE A 3 -8.64 10.92 -5.71
C ILE A 3 -8.74 10.00 -4.49
N LYS A 4 -9.90 9.99 -3.83
CA LYS A 4 -10.19 9.04 -2.76
C LYS A 4 -10.21 7.63 -3.31
N ARG A 5 -9.32 6.76 -2.84
CA ARG A 5 -9.20 5.38 -3.29
C ARG A 5 -10.00 4.46 -2.36
N ASN A 6 -10.90 3.65 -2.91
CA ASN A 6 -11.69 2.70 -2.11
C ASN A 6 -10.83 1.64 -1.40
N ILE A 7 -9.63 1.35 -1.94
CA ILE A 7 -8.68 0.43 -1.29
C ILE A 7 -8.21 0.94 0.07
N TYR A 8 -8.24 2.25 0.33
CA TYR A 8 -7.88 2.84 1.62
C TYR A 8 -8.63 2.16 2.77
N TYR A 9 -9.94 1.97 2.63
CA TYR A 9 -10.77 1.33 3.65
C TYR A 9 -10.39 -0.13 3.88
N LYS A 10 -9.94 -0.83 2.84
CA LYS A 10 -9.42 -2.21 2.95
C LYS A 10 -8.08 -2.27 3.67
N ILE A 11 -7.22 -1.26 3.49
CA ILE A 11 -5.97 -1.12 4.24
C ILE A 11 -6.29 -0.85 5.72
N ALA A 12 -7.27 0.02 6.00
CA ALA A 12 -7.74 0.27 7.37
C ALA A 12 -8.31 -0.98 8.04
N GLU A 13 -9.07 -1.78 7.30
CA GLU A 13 -9.57 -3.09 7.75
C GLU A 13 -8.42 -4.05 8.03
N TRP A 14 -7.42 -4.15 7.15
CA TRP A 14 -6.22 -4.96 7.39
C TRP A 14 -5.56 -4.61 8.72
N LYS A 15 -5.30 -3.31 8.99
CA LYS A 15 -4.66 -2.86 10.24
C LYS A 15 -5.44 -3.35 11.47
N LYS A 16 -6.77 -3.22 11.45
CA LYS A 16 -7.64 -3.65 12.55
C LYS A 16 -7.62 -5.16 12.73
N GLU A 17 -7.77 -5.91 11.64
CA GLU A 17 -7.87 -7.37 11.68
C GLU A 17 -6.56 -8.06 12.07
N THR A 18 -5.42 -7.54 11.61
CA THR A 18 -4.12 -8.17 11.87
C THR A 18 -3.48 -7.64 13.15
N SER A 19 -3.76 -6.40 13.56
CA SER A 19 -3.16 -5.79 14.76
C SER A 19 -1.64 -6.02 14.83
N GLY A 20 -0.96 -5.85 13.70
CA GLY A 20 0.49 -6.01 13.56
C GLY A 20 1.01 -7.43 13.37
N THR A 21 0.16 -8.47 13.41
CA THR A 21 0.64 -9.86 13.24
C THR A 21 0.91 -10.24 11.78
N LYS A 22 0.62 -9.38 10.81
CA LYS A 22 0.87 -9.61 9.39
C LYS A 22 1.19 -8.32 8.66
N ALA A 23 2.19 -8.35 7.78
CA ALA A 23 2.43 -7.31 6.78
C ALA A 23 1.35 -7.31 5.68
N LEU A 24 1.20 -6.21 4.97
CA LEU A 24 0.33 -6.09 3.80
C LEU A 24 1.13 -5.90 2.53
N LEU A 25 0.98 -6.78 1.55
CA LEU A 25 1.50 -6.57 0.20
C LEU A 25 0.40 -6.06 -0.73
N ILE A 26 0.55 -4.83 -1.22
CA ILE A 26 -0.31 -4.23 -2.24
C ILE A 26 0.30 -4.42 -3.63
N GLU A 27 -0.35 -5.24 -4.44
CA GLU A 27 0.07 -5.57 -5.80
C GLU A 27 -0.83 -4.90 -6.83
N GLY A 28 -0.27 -4.45 -7.95
CA GLY A 28 -1.09 -3.95 -9.06
C GLY A 28 -0.27 -3.53 -10.26
N ALA A 29 -0.92 -2.93 -11.26
CA ALA A 29 -0.23 -2.35 -12.40
C ALA A 29 0.71 -1.19 -11.96
N ARG A 30 1.65 -0.82 -12.83
CA ARG A 30 2.50 0.36 -12.61
C ARG A 30 1.65 1.63 -12.76
N ARG A 31 1.99 2.68 -12.00
CA ARG A 31 1.38 4.03 -12.10
C ARG A 31 -0.13 4.11 -11.80
N ILE A 32 -0.65 3.24 -10.93
CA ILE A 32 -2.06 3.28 -10.48
C ILE A 32 -2.26 3.95 -9.11
N GLY A 33 -1.22 4.55 -8.54
CA GLY A 33 -1.30 5.25 -7.24
C GLY A 33 -1.13 4.36 -6.00
N LYS A 34 -0.43 3.22 -6.09
CA LYS A 34 -0.16 2.33 -4.93
C LYS A 34 0.59 3.05 -3.82
N SER A 35 1.75 3.61 -4.12
CA SER A 35 2.59 4.31 -3.14
C SER A 35 1.85 5.52 -2.56
N THR A 36 1.09 6.23 -3.39
CA THR A 36 0.28 7.39 -2.97
C THR A 36 -0.77 7.03 -1.92
N VAL A 37 -1.61 6.02 -2.16
CA VAL A 37 -2.65 5.65 -1.18
C VAL A 37 -2.06 5.07 0.11
N VAL A 38 -0.93 4.35 0.01
CA VAL A 38 -0.25 3.79 1.19
C VAL A 38 0.38 4.90 2.03
N GLU A 39 1.00 5.90 1.39
CA GLU A 39 1.56 7.05 2.08
C GLU A 39 0.47 7.92 2.71
N GLU A 40 -0.63 8.19 1.99
CA GLU A 40 -1.80 8.89 2.53
C GLU A 40 -2.37 8.15 3.77
N PHE A 41 -2.50 6.83 3.68
CA PHE A 41 -2.91 6.00 4.81
C PHE A 41 -1.94 6.12 5.99
N ALA A 42 -0.64 6.07 5.73
CA ALA A 42 0.39 6.20 6.75
C ALA A 42 0.33 7.54 7.50
N GLN A 43 0.15 8.63 6.76
CA GLN A 43 0.03 9.98 7.31
C GLN A 43 -1.21 10.14 8.20
N ASN A 44 -2.33 9.53 7.81
CA ASN A 44 -3.61 9.68 8.50
C ASN A 44 -3.76 8.74 9.70
N GLU A 45 -3.16 7.55 9.65
CA GLU A 45 -3.46 6.46 10.57
C GLU A 45 -2.32 6.10 11.53
N TYR A 46 -1.11 6.63 11.32
CA TYR A 46 0.05 6.37 12.18
C TYR A 46 0.66 7.66 12.69
N ARG A 47 1.28 7.57 13.86
CA ARG A 47 1.99 8.70 14.48
C ARG A 47 3.23 9.09 13.67
N SER A 48 3.88 8.11 13.05
CA SER A 48 4.97 8.35 12.11
C SER A 48 5.10 7.19 11.13
N TYR A 49 5.75 7.46 10.00
CA TYR A 49 6.05 6.43 9.02
C TYR A 49 7.40 6.65 8.35
N ILE A 50 8.00 5.57 7.85
CA ILE A 50 9.17 5.63 6.98
C ILE A 50 8.79 5.00 5.64
N LEU A 51 9.06 5.69 4.53
CA LEU A 51 8.86 5.17 3.18
C LEU A 51 10.21 4.90 2.51
N ILE A 52 10.45 3.63 2.18
CA ILE A 52 11.66 3.18 1.49
C ILE A 52 11.32 2.85 0.03
N ASP A 53 11.62 3.78 -0.89
CA ASP A 53 11.56 3.53 -2.35
C ASP A 53 12.83 2.80 -2.79
N PHE A 54 12.72 1.51 -3.09
CA PHE A 54 13.87 0.69 -3.48
C PHE A 54 14.49 1.04 -4.83
N ASN A 55 13.84 1.85 -5.66
CA ASN A 55 14.49 2.43 -6.85
C ASN A 55 15.54 3.49 -6.48
N LYS A 56 15.37 4.15 -5.33
CA LYS A 56 16.20 5.29 -4.88
C LYS A 56 16.95 5.02 -3.59
N ALA A 57 16.66 3.92 -2.91
CA ALA A 57 17.25 3.57 -1.63
C ALA A 57 18.79 3.57 -1.70
N LYS A 58 19.41 4.33 -0.79
CA LYS A 58 20.86 4.41 -0.66
C LYS A 58 21.45 3.04 -0.33
N LYS A 59 22.72 2.83 -0.70
CA LYS A 59 23.44 1.60 -0.38
C LYS A 59 23.36 1.23 1.11
N ARG A 60 23.54 2.20 2.01
CA ARG A 60 23.45 1.99 3.47
C ARG A 60 22.12 1.41 3.93
N ILE A 61 21.00 1.80 3.30
CA ILE A 61 19.69 1.23 3.61
C ILE A 61 19.63 -0.23 3.15
N LYS A 62 20.12 -0.53 1.94
CA LYS A 62 20.16 -1.89 1.41
C LYS A 62 21.07 -2.79 2.25
N ASP A 63 22.23 -2.30 2.64
CA ASP A 63 23.20 -3.00 3.49
C ASP A 63 22.60 -3.32 4.88
N ALA A 64 21.70 -2.48 5.41
CA ALA A 64 21.04 -2.76 6.69
C ALA A 64 20.16 -4.03 6.65
N PHE A 65 19.61 -4.41 5.50
CA PHE A 65 18.85 -5.66 5.34
C PHE A 65 19.75 -6.91 5.28
N GLU A 66 21.07 -6.76 5.13
CA GLU A 66 22.01 -7.89 5.16
C GLU A 66 22.33 -8.34 6.59
N PHE A 67 22.11 -7.47 7.59
CA PHE A 67 22.45 -7.67 9.00
C PHE A 67 21.20 -7.54 9.90
N LEU A 68 20.21 -8.41 9.66
CA LEU A 68 18.96 -8.46 10.43
C LEU A 68 19.06 -9.25 11.75
N ASP A 69 20.25 -9.72 12.10
CA ASP A 69 20.56 -10.37 13.38
C ASP A 69 20.41 -9.40 14.57
N ASN A 70 20.55 -8.09 14.32
CA ASN A 70 20.29 -7.05 15.31
C ASN A 70 19.29 -6.00 14.79
N LEU A 71 18.01 -6.21 15.10
CA LEU A 71 16.94 -5.31 14.67
C LEU A 71 17.00 -3.93 15.31
N ASP A 72 17.65 -3.76 16.47
CA ASP A 72 17.82 -2.43 17.07
C ASP A 72 18.73 -1.55 16.20
N ILE A 73 19.83 -2.11 15.69
CA ILE A 73 20.74 -1.41 14.76
C ILE A 73 20.03 -1.13 13.44
N PHE A 74 19.22 -2.07 12.96
CA PHE A 74 18.42 -1.89 11.74
C PHE A 74 17.49 -0.68 11.88
N PHE A 75 16.65 -0.63 12.92
CA PHE A 75 15.71 0.49 13.11
C PHE A 75 16.43 1.80 13.43
N GLN A 76 17.54 1.77 14.17
CA GLN A 76 18.37 2.95 14.39
C GLN A 76 18.89 3.53 13.06
N THR A 77 19.34 2.67 12.16
CA THR A 77 19.82 3.08 10.83
C THR A 77 18.69 3.74 10.03
N LEU A 78 17.49 3.15 10.03
CA LEU A 78 16.33 3.73 9.35
C LEU A 78 15.96 5.10 9.95
N THR A 79 15.82 5.20 11.27
CA THR A 79 15.47 6.46 11.93
C THR A 79 16.47 7.58 11.66
N LEU A 80 17.77 7.27 11.63
CA LEU A 80 18.83 8.25 11.32
C LEU A 80 18.82 8.67 9.84
N GLU A 81 18.69 7.73 8.92
CA GLU A 81 18.74 8.02 7.48
C GLU A 81 17.50 8.78 6.98
N TYR A 82 16.33 8.48 7.55
CA TYR A 82 15.07 9.13 7.21
C TYR A 82 14.71 10.29 8.15
N ASN A 83 15.56 10.58 9.14
CA ASN A 83 15.33 11.58 10.17
C ASN A 83 13.91 11.49 10.78
N THR A 84 13.47 10.27 11.07
CA THR A 84 12.09 9.99 11.49
C THR A 84 12.10 9.07 12.70
N ARG A 85 11.50 9.55 13.79
CA ARG A 85 11.35 8.77 15.02
C ARG A 85 10.24 7.72 14.85
N LEU A 86 10.53 6.49 15.22
CA LEU A 86 9.56 5.40 15.27
C LEU A 86 9.04 5.20 16.69
N TYR A 87 7.78 4.79 16.80
CA TYR A 87 7.02 4.58 18.02
C TYR A 87 6.40 3.19 17.97
N PRO A 88 6.77 2.27 18.88
CA PRO A 88 6.24 0.90 18.86
C PRO A 88 4.72 0.86 18.87
N GLY A 89 4.12 0.09 17.95
CA GLY A 89 2.67 -0.03 17.75
C GLY A 89 1.97 1.19 17.13
N GLU A 90 2.70 2.30 16.92
CA GLU A 90 2.15 3.56 16.39
C GLU A 90 2.86 4.03 15.10
N SER A 91 3.81 3.24 14.59
CA SER A 91 4.56 3.58 13.38
C SER A 91 4.44 2.52 12.29
N LEU A 92 4.46 3.00 11.03
CA LEU A 92 4.42 2.17 9.84
C LEU A 92 5.74 2.27 9.06
N ILE A 93 6.25 1.16 8.56
CA ILE A 93 7.36 1.14 7.59
C ILE A 93 6.83 0.64 6.25
N ILE A 94 6.98 1.48 5.22
CA ILE A 94 6.53 1.21 3.87
C ILE A 94 7.72 0.78 3.02
N PHE A 95 7.58 -0.37 2.39
CA PHE A 95 8.54 -0.94 1.45
C PHE A 95 8.01 -0.80 0.03
N ASP A 96 8.40 0.27 -0.66
CA ASP A 96 7.87 0.63 -1.95
C ASP A 96 8.71 0.02 -3.09
N GLU A 97 8.03 -0.50 -4.11
CA GLU A 97 8.64 -1.16 -5.27
C GLU A 97 9.50 -2.38 -4.88
N ILE A 98 8.94 -3.25 -4.03
CA ILE A 98 9.63 -4.39 -3.41
C ILE A 98 10.29 -5.35 -4.41
N GLN A 99 9.80 -5.43 -5.65
CA GLN A 99 10.43 -6.19 -6.73
C GLN A 99 11.87 -5.74 -7.04
N LYS A 100 12.26 -4.52 -6.65
CA LYS A 100 13.61 -3.98 -6.86
C LYS A 100 14.60 -4.44 -5.81
N PHE A 101 14.13 -4.96 -4.68
CA PHE A 101 14.97 -5.45 -3.61
C PHE A 101 14.30 -6.62 -2.85
N PRO A 102 14.28 -7.82 -3.45
CA PRO A 102 13.60 -8.99 -2.88
C PRO A 102 14.02 -9.37 -1.46
N LYS A 103 15.27 -9.06 -1.06
CA LYS A 103 15.76 -9.29 0.31
C LYS A 103 14.93 -8.59 1.39
N ALA A 104 14.38 -7.40 1.11
CA ALA A 104 13.49 -6.74 2.05
C ALA A 104 12.16 -7.50 2.25
N ARG A 105 11.69 -8.22 1.22
CA ARG A 105 10.51 -9.09 1.34
C ARG A 105 10.80 -10.33 2.17
N GLU A 106 11.97 -10.93 2.00
CA GLU A 106 12.40 -12.06 2.82
C GLU A 106 12.55 -11.68 4.30
N ALA A 107 12.92 -10.43 4.57
CA ALA A 107 13.04 -9.87 5.91
C ALA A 107 11.71 -9.76 6.66
N ILE A 108 10.58 -9.67 5.95
CA ILE A 108 9.25 -9.40 6.53
C ILE A 108 8.91 -10.38 7.65
N LYS A 109 9.22 -11.67 7.50
CA LYS A 109 8.94 -12.65 8.55
C LYS A 109 9.61 -12.32 9.89
N TYR A 110 10.83 -11.78 9.86
CA TYR A 110 11.57 -11.40 11.06
C TYR A 110 11.05 -10.08 11.63
N LEU A 111 10.74 -9.13 10.75
CA LEU A 111 10.22 -7.81 11.10
C LEU A 111 8.82 -7.90 11.73
N VAL A 112 7.93 -8.71 11.17
CA VAL A 112 6.60 -8.98 11.74
C VAL A 112 6.72 -9.77 13.05
N ALA A 113 7.63 -10.74 13.15
CA ALA A 113 7.85 -11.49 14.40
C ALA A 113 8.37 -10.61 15.55
N ASP A 114 9.17 -9.59 15.24
CA ASP A 114 9.62 -8.58 16.21
C ASP A 114 8.46 -7.72 16.73
N GLY A 115 7.49 -7.40 15.86
CA GLY A 115 6.20 -6.84 16.25
C GLY A 115 6.23 -5.40 16.76
N ARG A 116 7.36 -4.68 16.65
CA ARG A 116 7.41 -3.27 17.06
C ARG A 116 6.65 -2.35 16.12
N TYR A 117 6.59 -2.64 14.82
CA TYR A 117 6.01 -1.75 13.82
C TYR A 117 5.15 -2.51 12.84
N ASP A 118 4.26 -1.79 12.15
CA ASP A 118 3.49 -2.33 11.05
C ASP A 118 4.25 -2.18 9.72
N TYR A 119 3.98 -3.08 8.77
CA TYR A 119 4.67 -3.10 7.47
C TYR A 119 3.68 -3.18 6.31
N ILE A 120 3.85 -2.28 5.34
CA ILE A 120 3.15 -2.34 4.06
C ILE A 120 4.17 -2.37 2.93
N GLU A 121 4.04 -3.35 2.04
CA GLU A 121 4.83 -3.51 0.83
C GLU A 121 4.01 -3.09 -0.38
N THR A 122 4.65 -2.47 -1.37
CA THR A 122 4.05 -2.27 -2.69
C THR A 122 4.89 -2.93 -3.77
N GLY A 123 4.23 -3.45 -4.79
CA GLY A 123 4.95 -3.88 -5.97
C GLY A 123 4.08 -4.15 -7.18
N SER A 124 4.74 -4.32 -8.33
CA SER A 124 4.04 -4.58 -9.58
C SER A 124 3.83 -6.06 -9.83
N LEU A 125 2.57 -6.45 -10.11
CA LEU A 125 2.15 -7.86 -10.17
C LEU A 125 2.99 -8.72 -11.14
N ILE A 126 3.29 -8.19 -12.33
CA ILE A 126 4.08 -8.89 -13.36
C ILE A 126 5.52 -9.12 -12.86
N SER A 127 6.16 -8.07 -12.33
CA SER A 127 7.54 -8.15 -11.88
C SER A 127 7.71 -8.93 -10.58
N ILE A 128 6.67 -9.01 -9.74
CA ILE A 128 6.71 -9.90 -8.58
C ILE A 128 6.75 -11.34 -9.05
N LYS A 129 5.87 -11.74 -9.99
CA LYS A 129 5.82 -13.11 -10.52
C LYS A 129 7.12 -13.56 -11.18
N GLU A 130 7.83 -12.67 -11.87
CA GLU A 130 9.13 -12.99 -12.49
C GLU A 130 10.27 -13.08 -11.46
N ASN A 131 10.22 -12.30 -10.38
CA ASN A 131 11.28 -12.25 -9.37
C ASN A 131 11.06 -13.19 -8.17
N VAL A 132 9.94 -13.93 -8.10
CA VAL A 132 9.68 -14.90 -7.01
C VAL A 132 10.28 -16.28 -7.21
N GLU A 133 10.89 -16.59 -8.37
CA GLU A 133 11.42 -17.95 -8.62
C GLU A 133 12.51 -18.39 -7.62
N ASN A 134 13.18 -17.45 -6.93
CA ASN A 134 14.27 -17.75 -6.00
C ASN A 134 14.11 -17.15 -4.59
N ILE A 135 12.92 -16.66 -4.20
CA ILE A 135 12.72 -16.11 -2.85
C ILE A 135 11.69 -16.90 -2.04
N THR A 136 11.91 -16.96 -0.73
CA THR A 136 10.94 -17.56 0.20
C THR A 136 9.80 -16.58 0.44
N ILE A 137 8.59 -16.94 0.01
CA ILE A 137 7.39 -16.12 0.27
C ILE A 137 7.04 -16.23 1.76
N PRO A 138 7.01 -15.12 2.52
CA PRO A 138 6.68 -15.15 3.94
C PRO A 138 5.19 -15.49 4.15
N SER A 139 4.89 -16.29 5.18
CA SER A 139 3.50 -16.63 5.56
C SER A 139 2.82 -15.50 6.34
N GLU A 140 3.62 -14.57 6.83
CA GLU A 140 3.30 -13.39 7.62
C GLU A 140 2.84 -12.20 6.74
N GLU A 141 2.57 -12.43 5.45
CA GLU A 141 2.14 -11.42 4.47
C GLU A 141 0.69 -11.67 4.05
N ARG A 142 -0.15 -10.62 4.05
CA ARG A 142 -1.48 -10.62 3.40
C ARG A 142 -1.39 -9.89 2.07
N LYS A 143 -1.86 -10.50 0.99
CA LYS A 143 -1.86 -9.89 -0.34
C LYS A 143 -3.17 -9.15 -0.62
N MET A 144 -3.07 -7.99 -1.24
CA MET A 144 -4.19 -7.19 -1.70
C MET A 144 -3.93 -6.68 -3.11
N GLN A 145 -4.86 -6.94 -4.03
CA GLN A 145 -4.77 -6.41 -5.38
C GLN A 145 -5.40 -5.02 -5.46
N MET A 146 -4.65 -4.08 -6.04
CA MET A 146 -5.09 -2.74 -6.39
C MET A 146 -5.26 -2.64 -7.91
N TYR A 147 -6.41 -2.13 -8.31
CA TYR A 147 -6.73 -1.83 -9.71
C TYR A 147 -6.59 -0.33 -9.98
N PRO A 148 -6.56 0.10 -11.26
CA PRO A 148 -6.69 1.51 -11.63
C PRO A 148 -7.95 2.16 -11.03
N VAL A 149 -7.99 3.50 -11.09
CA VAL A 149 -9.18 4.27 -10.72
C VAL A 149 -10.39 3.73 -11.47
N ASN A 150 -11.41 3.32 -10.73
CA ASN A 150 -12.67 2.87 -11.31
C ASN A 150 -13.59 4.07 -11.62
N PHE A 151 -14.68 3.80 -12.32
CA PHE A 151 -15.63 4.85 -12.71
C PHE A 151 -16.20 5.60 -11.50
N GLU A 152 -16.61 4.88 -10.45
CA GLU A 152 -17.20 5.48 -9.25
C GLU A 152 -16.23 6.45 -8.56
N GLU A 153 -14.98 6.02 -8.33
CA GLU A 153 -13.91 6.83 -7.73
C GLU A 153 -13.63 8.09 -8.57
N PHE A 154 -13.66 7.95 -9.90
CA PHE A 154 -13.49 9.08 -10.82
C PHE A 154 -14.68 10.05 -10.75
N THR A 155 -15.92 9.56 -10.76
CA THR A 155 -17.13 10.39 -10.69
C THR A 155 -17.20 11.17 -9.38
N VAL A 156 -16.87 10.52 -8.26
CA VAL A 156 -16.75 11.18 -6.94
C VAL A 156 -15.68 12.27 -6.97
N TYR A 157 -14.51 11.99 -7.56
CA TYR A 157 -13.45 12.99 -7.72
C TYR A 157 -13.88 14.21 -8.55
N MET A 158 -14.73 14.02 -9.55
CA MET A 158 -15.29 15.10 -10.37
C MET A 158 -16.40 15.88 -9.66
N GLY A 159 -16.80 15.50 -8.45
CA GLY A 159 -17.91 16.13 -7.71
C GLY A 159 -19.29 15.75 -8.26
N GLU A 160 -19.38 14.63 -8.98
CA GLU A 160 -20.58 14.20 -9.71
C GLU A 160 -21.33 13.07 -8.97
N GLU A 161 -21.30 13.09 -7.63
CA GLU A 161 -21.88 12.06 -6.76
C GLU A 161 -23.38 11.86 -7.03
N ILE A 162 -24.12 12.95 -7.30
CA ILE A 162 -25.55 12.90 -7.64
C ILE A 162 -25.78 12.13 -8.95
N LEU A 163 -24.89 12.28 -9.94
CA LEU A 163 -24.97 11.52 -11.19
C LEU A 163 -24.70 10.04 -10.94
N LEU A 164 -23.75 9.72 -10.07
CA LEU A 164 -23.45 8.34 -9.69
C LEU A 164 -24.65 7.67 -9.01
N ASP A 165 -25.32 8.36 -8.09
CA ASP A 165 -26.53 7.87 -7.41
C ASP A 165 -27.66 7.61 -8.41
N TYR A 166 -27.88 8.53 -9.35
CA TYR A 166 -28.86 8.36 -10.43
C TYR A 166 -28.53 7.14 -11.31
N ILE A 167 -27.26 6.94 -11.67
CA ILE A 167 -26.82 5.75 -12.41
C ILE A 167 -27.13 4.47 -11.62
N GLY A 168 -26.83 4.46 -10.33
CA GLY A 168 -27.12 3.32 -9.44
C GLY A 168 -28.63 3.03 -9.31
N GLU A 169 -29.49 4.05 -9.32
CA GLU A 169 -30.94 3.88 -9.37
C GLU A 169 -31.43 3.26 -10.67
N CYS A 170 -31.01 3.81 -11.81
CA CYS A 170 -31.37 3.30 -13.13
C CYS A 170 -30.93 1.83 -13.30
N PHE A 171 -29.71 1.50 -12.85
CA PHE A 171 -29.20 0.13 -12.86
C PHE A 171 -30.09 -0.82 -12.05
N ARG A 172 -30.43 -0.47 -10.80
CA ARG A 172 -31.31 -1.29 -9.94
C ARG A 172 -32.70 -1.48 -10.51
N LYS A 173 -33.25 -0.44 -11.16
CA LYS A 173 -34.58 -0.46 -11.80
C LYS A 173 -34.56 -1.12 -13.19
N SER A 174 -33.39 -1.51 -13.70
CA SER A 174 -33.21 -2.00 -15.09
C SER A 174 -33.76 -1.01 -16.14
N GLN A 175 -33.54 0.28 -15.92
CA GLN A 175 -33.99 1.35 -16.80
C GLN A 175 -32.80 2.02 -17.50
N PRO A 176 -32.95 2.46 -18.76
CA PRO A 176 -31.91 3.24 -19.41
C PRO A 176 -31.74 4.59 -18.72
N LEU A 177 -30.52 5.11 -18.76
CA LEU A 177 -30.25 6.50 -18.40
C LEU A 177 -30.94 7.44 -19.37
N ASP A 178 -31.37 8.61 -18.88
CA ASP A 178 -31.66 9.73 -19.77
C ASP A 178 -30.45 10.02 -20.69
N ARG A 179 -30.72 10.36 -21.95
CA ARG A 179 -29.66 10.51 -22.96
C ARG A 179 -28.65 11.61 -22.61
N GLN A 180 -29.09 12.71 -21.98
CA GLN A 180 -28.19 13.77 -21.56
C GLN A 180 -27.29 13.31 -20.42
N MET A 181 -27.85 12.59 -19.44
CA MET A 181 -27.08 12.05 -18.31
C MET A 181 -26.12 10.95 -18.74
N HIS A 182 -26.52 10.09 -19.70
CA HIS A 182 -25.63 9.11 -20.30
C HIS A 182 -24.43 9.77 -20.98
N ASN A 183 -24.66 10.79 -21.80
CA ASN A 183 -23.59 11.53 -22.47
C ASN A 183 -22.66 12.26 -21.49
N LYS A 184 -23.17 12.68 -20.33
CA LYS A 184 -22.36 13.30 -19.27
C LYS A 184 -21.47 12.28 -18.55
N ALA A 185 -21.92 11.04 -18.45
CA ALA A 185 -21.21 9.95 -17.78
C ALA A 185 -20.10 9.30 -18.64
N MET A 186 -20.16 9.49 -19.96
CA MET A 186 -19.18 8.98 -20.94
C MET A 186 -18.09 10.01 -21.23
#